data_AF-A0A7X8E8E5-F1
#
_entry.id   AF-A0A7X8E8E5-F1
#
_cell.length_a   1.000
_cell.length_b   1.000
_cell.length_c   1.000
_cell.angle_alpha   90.00
_cell.angle_beta   90.00
_cell.angle_gamma   90.00
#
_symmetry.space_group_name_H-M   'P 1'
#
loop_
_entity.id
_entity.type
_entity.pdbx_description
1 polymer ?
#
loop_
_entity_poly.entity_id
_entity_poly.type
_entity_poly.pdbx_seq_one_letter_code
_entity_poly.pdbx_strand_id
1 'polypeptide(L)'
;KLYAHNHMISRREASHDIKLQAANPSTELEQIMWRLYEEYEMEMNLLEPFEPAKQVDEQQKKIDFNVSGGIIESQWAMDSFTFTGTASLVDIAPDGSPNVNVNISSQRWKKIV
;
A
#
# COMPACT_ATOMS: atom_id res chain seq x y z
N LYS A 1 24.67 15.32 -6.89
CA LYS A 1 23.36 15.58 -7.53
C LYS A 1 22.52 14.32 -7.34
N LEU A 2 21.38 14.38 -6.63
CA LEU A 2 20.40 13.31 -6.69
C LEU A 2 19.70 13.42 -8.04
N TYR A 3 19.89 12.42 -8.90
CA TYR A 3 19.19 12.29 -10.18
C TYR A 3 17.84 11.58 -9.94
N ALA A 4 17.04 12.11 -9.02
CA ALA A 4 15.70 11.59 -8.77
C ALA A 4 14.68 12.50 -9.46
N HIS A 5 13.86 11.90 -10.33
CA HIS A 5 12.66 12.57 -10.82
C HIS A 5 11.66 12.62 -9.65
N ASN A 6 11.13 13.80 -9.35
CA ASN A 6 10.16 14.01 -8.24
C ASN A 6 8.74 13.54 -8.58
N HIS A 7 8.56 12.90 -9.73
CA HIS A 7 7.30 12.41 -10.23
C HIS A 7 7.50 11.14 -11.03
N MET A 8 6.44 10.34 -11.13
CA MET A 8 6.43 9.15 -11.97
C MET A 8 6.44 9.58 -13.44
N ILE A 9 7.36 9.01 -14.23
CA ILE A 9 7.42 9.23 -15.67
C ILE A 9 6.35 8.36 -16.32
N SER A 10 5.36 8.99 -16.95
CA SER A 10 4.33 8.26 -17.71
C SER A 10 4.90 7.65 -19.00
N ARG A 11 4.27 6.60 -19.55
CA ARG A 11 4.66 6.04 -20.87
C ARG A 11 4.63 7.11 -21.97
N ARG A 12 3.68 8.04 -21.91
CA ARG A 12 3.58 9.16 -22.85
C ARG A 12 4.79 10.09 -22.73
N GLU A 13 5.12 10.52 -21.52
CA GLU A 13 6.30 11.37 -21.26
C GLU A 13 7.58 10.68 -21.70
N ALA A 14 7.75 9.41 -21.32
CA ALA A 14 8.91 8.59 -21.71
C ALA A 14 9.11 8.57 -23.22
N SER A 15 8.04 8.40 -24.00
CA SER A 15 8.11 8.29 -25.46
C SER A 15 8.20 9.63 -26.18
N HIS A 16 7.43 10.64 -25.77
CA HIS A 16 7.25 11.89 -26.51
C HIS A 16 8.15 13.03 -26.03
N ASP A 17 8.34 13.14 -24.71
CA ASP A 17 8.97 14.31 -24.10
C ASP A 17 10.47 14.07 -23.89
N ILE A 18 10.83 12.90 -23.37
CA ILE A 18 12.23 12.54 -23.05
C ILE A 18 12.83 11.44 -23.94
N LYS A 19 12.04 10.90 -24.87
CA LYS A 19 12.48 9.96 -25.94
C LYS A 19 13.28 8.75 -25.42
N LEU A 20 12.87 8.21 -24.27
CA LEU A 20 13.38 6.95 -23.75
C LEU A 20 13.03 5.81 -24.71
N GLN A 21 13.95 4.87 -24.86
CA GLN A 21 13.77 3.66 -25.66
C GLN A 21 12.93 2.60 -24.90
N ALA A 22 11.74 2.99 -24.46
CA ALA A 22 10.80 2.09 -23.80
C ALA A 22 10.02 1.29 -24.85
N ALA A 23 10.13 -0.03 -24.82
CA ALA A 23 9.30 -0.89 -25.65
C ALA A 23 7.86 -0.94 -25.11
N ASN A 24 6.89 -0.95 -26.03
CA ASN A 24 5.52 -1.28 -25.66
C ASN A 24 5.43 -2.81 -25.47
N PRO A 25 4.80 -3.28 -24.38
CA PRO A 25 4.59 -4.71 -24.18
C PRO A 25 3.60 -5.25 -25.21
N SER A 26 3.60 -6.57 -25.39
CA SER A 26 2.51 -7.23 -26.10
C SER A 26 1.19 -7.06 -25.33
N THR A 27 0.06 -7.15 -26.03
CA THR A 27 -1.27 -7.14 -25.40
C THR A 27 -1.41 -8.21 -24.33
N GLU A 28 -0.84 -9.40 -24.56
CA GLU A 28 -0.85 -10.51 -23.60
C GLU A 28 -0.10 -10.14 -22.32
N LEU A 29 1.10 -9.58 -22.42
CA LEU A 29 1.88 -9.17 -21.25
C LEU A 29 1.17 -8.07 -20.47
N GLU A 30 0.62 -7.07 -21.16
CA GLU A 30 -0.14 -5.98 -20.51
C GLU A 30 -1.33 -6.54 -19.72
N GLN A 31 -2.09 -7.48 -20.29
CA GLN A 31 -3.21 -8.13 -19.61
C GLN A 31 -2.78 -8.93 -18.38
N ILE A 32 -1.65 -9.66 -18.47
CA ILE A 32 -1.11 -10.41 -17.33
C ILE A 32 -0.71 -9.46 -16.21
N MET A 33 -0.05 -8.34 -16.52
CA MET A 33 0.35 -7.35 -15.52
C MET A 33 -0.85 -6.72 -14.81
N TRP A 34 -1.95 -6.44 -15.52
CA TRP A 34 -3.19 -5.95 -14.91
C TRP A 34 -3.84 -6.96 -13.99
N ARG A 35 -3.95 -8.23 -14.42
CA ARG A 35 -4.49 -9.29 -13.55
C ARG A 35 -3.67 -9.47 -12.29
N LEU A 36 -2.33 -9.46 -12.40
CA LEU A 36 -1.46 -9.53 -11.24
C LEU A 36 -1.70 -8.36 -10.27
N TYR A 37 -1.87 -7.16 -10.81
CA TYR A 37 -2.22 -5.99 -10.00
C TYR A 37 -3.59 -6.15 -9.32
N GLU A 38 -4.61 -6.66 -10.01
CA GLU A 38 -5.96 -6.86 -9.45
C GLU A 38 -5.95 -7.84 -8.27
N GLU A 39 -5.14 -8.90 -8.34
CA GLU A 39 -4.95 -9.83 -7.22
C GLU A 39 -4.29 -9.12 -6.03
N TYR A 40 -3.24 -8.32 -6.26
CA TYR A 40 -2.59 -7.52 -5.21
C TYR A 40 -3.51 -6.45 -4.61
N GLU A 41 -4.32 -5.79 -5.45
CA GLU A 41 -5.32 -4.81 -5.03
C GLU A 41 -6.31 -5.45 -4.05
N MET A 42 -6.82 -6.64 -4.41
CA MET A 42 -7.75 -7.40 -3.59
C MET A 42 -7.10 -7.87 -2.28
N GLU A 43 -5.92 -8.50 -2.33
CA GLU A 43 -5.27 -9.06 -1.13
C GLU A 43 -4.87 -7.98 -0.12
N MET A 44 -4.46 -6.80 -0.59
CA MET A 44 -4.05 -5.70 0.27
C MET A 44 -5.17 -4.70 0.58
N ASN A 45 -6.37 -4.89 0.00
CA ASN A 45 -7.48 -3.93 0.06
C ASN A 45 -7.06 -2.50 -0.35
N LEU A 46 -6.32 -2.36 -1.45
CA LEU A 46 -5.74 -1.06 -1.85
C LEU A 46 -6.80 0.01 -2.22
N LEU A 47 -8.02 -0.41 -2.55
CA LEU A 47 -9.13 0.51 -2.83
C LEU A 47 -9.84 1.01 -1.55
N GLU A 48 -9.63 0.35 -0.42
CA GLU A 48 -10.24 0.73 0.84
C GLU A 48 -9.28 1.65 1.62
N PRO A 49 -9.73 2.85 2.04
CA PRO A 49 -8.90 3.72 2.85
C PRO A 49 -8.58 3.04 4.18
N PHE A 50 -7.33 3.14 4.62
CA PHE A 50 -6.96 2.71 5.96
C PHE A 50 -7.57 3.65 6.99
N GLU A 51 -8.63 3.20 7.67
CA GLU A 51 -9.36 3.97 8.68
C GLU A 51 -9.24 3.35 10.10
N PRO A 52 -8.16 3.64 10.84
CA PRO A 52 -7.97 3.19 12.23
C PRO A 52 -9.14 3.55 13.15
N ALA A 53 -9.78 4.69 12.89
CA ALA A 53 -10.98 5.19 13.56
C ALA A 53 -12.14 4.18 13.57
N LYS A 54 -12.32 3.39 12.51
CA LYS A 54 -13.36 2.35 12.44
C LYS A 54 -13.00 1.09 13.21
N GLN A 55 -11.71 0.91 13.53
CA GLN A 55 -11.20 -0.29 14.18
C GLN A 55 -11.07 -0.13 15.70
N VAL A 56 -10.96 1.11 16.18
CA VAL A 56 -10.90 1.46 17.60
C VAL A 56 -12.31 1.84 18.07
N ASP A 57 -12.91 1.05 18.95
CA ASP A 57 -14.22 1.37 19.54
C ASP A 57 -14.08 1.93 20.98
N GLU A 58 -15.16 2.49 21.53
CA GLU A 58 -15.15 3.06 22.88
C GLU A 58 -14.83 2.02 23.99
N GLN A 59 -15.06 0.74 23.71
CA GLN A 59 -14.78 -0.37 24.65
C GLN A 59 -13.30 -0.78 24.59
N GLN A 60 -12.68 -0.65 23.42
CA GLN A 60 -11.27 -0.90 23.11
C GLN A 60 -10.60 0.38 22.67
N LYS A 61 -10.28 1.23 23.65
CA LYS A 61 -9.56 2.50 23.46
C LYS A 61 -8.18 2.37 22.79
N LYS A 62 -7.67 1.15 22.65
CA LYS A 62 -6.41 0.84 21.98
C LYS A 62 -6.50 -0.54 21.33
N ILE A 63 -6.06 -0.61 20.08
CA ILE A 63 -5.90 -1.85 19.32
C ILE A 63 -4.47 -1.96 18.81
N ASP A 64 -4.01 -3.19 18.63
CA ASP A 64 -2.81 -3.48 17.87
C ASP A 64 -3.22 -3.84 16.44
N PHE A 65 -2.46 -3.37 15.45
CA PHE A 65 -2.69 -3.70 14.04
C PHE A 65 -1.43 -4.26 13.39
N ASN A 66 -1.65 -5.07 12.36
CA ASN A 66 -0.61 -5.68 11.55
C ASN A 66 -1.10 -5.74 10.09
N VAL A 67 -0.67 -4.79 9.27
CA VAL A 67 -1.19 -4.59 7.91
C VAL A 67 -0.09 -4.68 6.85
N SER A 68 -0.38 -5.34 5.74
CA SER A 68 0.53 -5.41 4.57
C SER A 68 0.45 -4.09 3.81
N GLY A 69 1.60 -3.47 3.53
CA GLY A 69 1.68 -2.30 2.63
C GLY A 69 2.46 -2.57 1.34
N GLY A 70 2.88 -3.81 1.13
CA GLY A 70 3.45 -4.28 -0.12
C GLY A 70 3.55 -5.79 -0.10
N ILE A 71 3.38 -6.42 -1.25
CA ILE A 71 3.55 -7.86 -1.44
C ILE A 71 4.51 -8.05 -2.62
N ILE A 72 5.35 -9.07 -2.52
CA ILE A 72 6.10 -9.60 -3.64
C ILE A 72 5.87 -11.11 -3.69
N GLU A 73 5.57 -11.61 -4.88
CA GLU A 73 5.33 -13.01 -5.12
C GLU A 73 6.17 -13.50 -6.30
N SER A 74 6.62 -14.73 -6.19
CA SER A 74 7.22 -15.50 -7.27
C SER A 74 6.75 -16.95 -7.18
N GLN A 75 7.13 -17.77 -8.15
CA GLN A 75 6.85 -19.20 -8.12
C GLN A 75 7.33 -19.90 -6.83
N TRP A 76 8.35 -19.36 -6.15
CA TRP A 76 9.03 -20.06 -5.06
C TRP A 76 8.79 -19.46 -3.67
N ALA A 77 8.28 -18.23 -3.61
CA ALA A 77 8.15 -17.50 -2.35
C ALA A 77 7.16 -16.34 -2.47
N MET A 78 6.55 -16.03 -1.33
CA MET A 78 5.73 -14.85 -1.16
C MET A 78 6.15 -14.13 0.13
N ASP A 79 6.49 -12.85 0.02
CA ASP A 79 6.86 -12.00 1.15
C ASP A 79 5.97 -10.75 1.17
N SER A 80 5.62 -10.27 2.36
CA SER A 80 4.88 -9.01 2.57
C SER A 80 5.71 -8.02 3.36
N PHE A 81 5.69 -6.76 2.94
CA PHE A 81 6.17 -5.65 3.73
C PHE A 81 5.07 -5.24 4.71
N THR A 82 5.24 -5.59 5.97
CA THR A 82 4.19 -5.46 6.97
C THR A 82 4.50 -4.34 7.96
N PHE A 83 3.51 -3.49 8.18
CA PHE A 83 3.47 -2.49 9.25
C PHE A 83 2.81 -3.10 10.47
N THR A 84 3.49 -3.03 11.60
CA THR A 84 2.93 -3.41 12.90
C THR A 84 2.93 -2.17 13.78
N GLY A 85 1.83 -1.96 14.51
CA GLY A 85 1.66 -0.77 15.32
C GLY A 85 0.44 -0.86 16.21
N THR A 86 0.12 0.27 16.83
CA THR A 86 -1.04 0.39 17.70
C THR A 86 -1.82 1.64 17.34
N ALA A 87 -3.14 1.54 17.32
CA ALA A 87 -4.04 2.66 17.16
C ALA A 87 -4.77 2.90 18.48
N SER A 88 -4.94 4.14 18.92
CA SER A 88 -5.58 4.47 20.19
C SER A 88 -6.48 5.68 20.07
N LEU A 89 -7.67 5.61 20.67
CA LEU A 89 -8.61 6.72 20.74
C LEU A 89 -8.00 7.80 21.63
N VAL A 90 -7.90 9.01 21.09
CA VAL A 90 -7.41 10.19 21.82
C VAL A 90 -8.58 10.93 22.42
N ASP A 91 -9.50 11.36 21.56
CA ASP A 91 -10.74 12.05 21.90
C ASP A 91 -11.79 11.83 20.79
N ILE A 92 -12.99 12.36 21.01
CA ILE A 92 -14.08 12.34 20.03
C ILE A 92 -14.27 13.78 19.57
N ALA A 93 -14.17 14.00 18.27
CA ALA A 93 -14.38 15.30 17.66
C ALA A 93 -15.84 15.77 17.86
N PRO A 94 -16.12 17.09 17.76
CA PRO A 94 -17.47 17.63 17.97
C PRO A 94 -18.54 17.08 17.01
N ASP A 95 -18.13 16.53 15.87
CA ASP A 95 -19.00 15.87 14.89
C ASP A 95 -19.28 14.38 15.21
N GLY A 96 -18.74 13.88 16.34
CA GLY A 96 -18.88 12.49 16.78
C GLY A 96 -17.84 11.53 16.20
N SER A 97 -16.92 12.00 15.35
CA SER A 97 -15.87 11.14 14.79
C SER A 97 -14.74 10.88 15.81
N PRO A 98 -14.22 9.65 15.93
CA PRO A 98 -13.13 9.35 16.85
C PRO A 98 -11.78 9.84 16.27
N ASN A 99 -11.05 10.65 17.03
CA ASN A 99 -9.66 10.97 16.72
C ASN A 99 -8.76 9.86 17.22
N VAL A 100 -7.94 9.32 16.32
CA VAL A 100 -7.08 8.19 16.62
C VAL A 100 -5.61 8.55 16.45
N ASN A 101 -4.81 8.25 17.47
CA ASN A 101 -3.36 8.27 17.38
C ASN A 101 -2.86 6.93 16.88
N VAL A 102 -2.02 6.95 15.84
CA VAL A 102 -1.40 5.77 15.25
C VAL A 102 0.09 5.78 15.56
N ASN A 103 0.57 4.72 16.20
CA ASN A 103 1.98 4.51 16.46
C ASN A 103 2.47 3.26 15.70
N ILE A 104 3.42 3.44 14.79
CA ILE A 104 4.07 2.33 14.08
C ILE A 104 5.26 1.85 14.93
N SER A 105 5.22 0.60 15.36
CA SER A 105 6.28 0.00 16.18
C SER A 105 7.32 -0.74 15.36
N SER A 106 6.95 -1.29 14.20
CA SER A 106 7.89 -1.90 13.26
C SER A 106 7.37 -1.89 11.82
N GLN A 107 8.32 -1.91 10.88
CA GLN A 107 8.07 -2.12 9.46
C GLN A 107 9.17 -3.03 8.91
N ARG A 108 8.81 -4.15 8.30
CA ARG A 108 9.78 -5.09 7.71
C ARG A 108 9.12 -6.03 6.71
N TRP A 109 9.95 -6.59 5.84
CA TRP A 109 9.58 -7.78 5.06
C TRP A 109 9.40 -8.99 5.99
N LYS A 110 8.31 -9.72 5.78
CA LYS A 110 7.98 -10.98 6.43
C LYS A 110 7.66 -11.99 5.34
N LYS A 111 8.30 -13.16 5.42
CA LYS A 111 7.93 -14.30 4.57
C LYS A 111 6.55 -14.82 4.96
N ILE A 112 5.70 -15.02 3.97
CA ILE A 112 4.36 -15.61 4.11
C ILE A 112 4.40 -17.10 3.71
N VAL A 113 5.00 -17.41 2.56
CA VAL A 113 5.17 -18.77 2.01
C VAL A 113 6.62 -19.00 1.59
#